data_AF-A0A8C7EH54-F1
#
_entry.id   AF-A0A8C7EH54-F1
#
_cell.length_a   1.000
_cell.length_b   1.000
_cell.length_c   1.000
_cell.angle_alpha   90.00
_cell.angle_beta   90.00
_cell.angle_gamma   90.00
#
_symmetry.space_group_name_H-M   'P 1'
#
loop_
_entity.id
_entity.type
_entity.pdbx_description
1 polymer ?
#
loop_
_entity_poly.entity_id
_entity_poly.type
_entity_poly.pdbx_seq_one_letter_code
_entity_poly.pdbx_strand_id
1 'polypeptide(L)'
;TPRVPRYNVAIGSSTSITGPNIPASTKDTFISHLASYNMWALQGIEYVITQLKSLILSMGLIDRHITVEKAVLLSRLEEEYQIQRWGSVEWAHDYDLCELRARAAAGTLFVHLCSESSTVKHKLLQD
;
A
#
# COMPACT_ATOMS: atom_id res chain seq x y z
N THR A 1 13.44 -12.61 12.30
CA THR A 1 12.73 -11.56 11.57
C THR A 1 11.71 -12.21 10.64
N PRO A 2 10.44 -11.77 10.62
CA PRO A 2 9.46 -12.32 9.68
C PRO A 2 9.93 -12.00 8.24
N ARG A 3 9.96 -13.03 7.38
CA ARG A 3 10.22 -12.86 5.95
C ARG A 3 8.88 -12.63 5.24
N VAL A 4 8.82 -11.64 4.35
CA VAL A 4 7.66 -11.46 3.46
C VAL A 4 7.81 -12.47 2.30
N PRO A 5 6.99 -13.54 2.19
CA PRO A 5 7.28 -14.69 1.34
C PRO A 5 7.47 -14.36 -0.14
N ARG A 6 6.78 -13.34 -0.64
CA ARG A 6 6.83 -12.90 -2.05
C ARG A 6 8.11 -12.15 -2.41
N TYR A 7 8.62 -11.34 -1.48
CA TYR A 7 9.78 -10.47 -1.73
C TYR A 7 11.08 -11.05 -1.16
N ASN A 8 11.00 -12.09 -0.32
CA ASN A 8 12.13 -12.69 0.41
C ASN A 8 13.03 -11.65 1.12
N VAL A 9 12.41 -10.56 1.58
CA VAL A 9 13.07 -9.46 2.28
C VAL A 9 13.07 -9.68 3.78
N ALA A 10 14.10 -9.16 4.44
CA ALA A 10 14.21 -9.17 5.90
C ALA A 10 13.81 -7.80 6.43
N ILE A 11 12.67 -7.74 7.12
CA ILE A 11 12.20 -6.52 7.78
C ILE A 11 12.25 -6.79 9.29
N GLY A 12 13.03 -5.96 9.98
CA GLY A 12 13.09 -5.95 11.44
C GLY A 12 11.94 -5.13 12.02
N SER A 13 11.63 -5.39 13.29
CA SER A 13 10.92 -4.45 14.15
C SER A 13 11.95 -3.79 15.09
N SER A 14 11.60 -2.62 15.62
CA SER A 14 12.39 -1.95 16.66
C SER A 14 11.45 -1.54 17.80
N THR A 15 11.97 -1.59 19.02
CA THR A 15 11.33 -1.01 20.22
C THR A 15 12.03 0.26 20.69
N SER A 16 13.08 0.69 19.98
CA SER A 16 13.79 1.94 20.22
C SER A 16 13.15 3.08 19.43
N ILE A 17 13.41 4.32 19.85
CA ILE A 17 13.12 5.52 19.04
C ILE A 17 13.83 5.48 17.69
N THR A 18 14.93 4.75 17.59
CA THR A 18 15.64 4.48 16.35
C THR A 18 15.01 3.30 15.60
N GLY A 19 14.84 3.44 14.29
CA GLY A 19 14.33 2.36 13.43
C GLY A 19 15.26 1.13 13.38
N PRO A 20 14.73 -0.03 12.94
CA PRO A 20 15.54 -1.23 12.76
C PRO A 20 16.57 -1.04 11.64
N ASN A 21 17.68 -1.76 11.69
CA ASN A 21 18.61 -1.82 10.57
C ASN A 21 17.96 -2.59 9.40
N ILE A 22 17.79 -1.91 8.26
CA ILE A 22 17.24 -2.50 7.04
C ILE A 22 18.42 -2.89 6.12
N PRO A 23 18.61 -4.19 5.82
CA PRO A 23 19.70 -4.64 4.94
C PRO A 23 19.65 -3.99 3.56
N ALA A 24 20.81 -3.72 2.96
CA ALA A 24 20.90 -3.16 1.61
C ALA A 24 20.16 -4.03 0.57
N SER A 25 20.30 -5.36 0.68
CA SER A 25 19.61 -6.32 -0.19
C SER A 25 18.08 -6.18 -0.19
N THR A 26 17.49 -5.75 0.94
CA THR A 26 16.05 -5.49 1.02
C THR A 26 15.68 -4.23 0.24
N LYS A 27 16.51 -3.18 0.33
CA LYS A 27 16.32 -1.96 -0.46
C LYS A 27 16.46 -2.24 -1.95
N ASP A 28 17.49 -2.98 -2.34
CA ASP A 28 17.75 -3.34 -3.74
C ASP A 28 16.57 -4.11 -4.33
N THR A 29 16.02 -5.07 -3.58
CA THR A 29 14.83 -5.84 -3.99
C THR A 29 13.63 -4.93 -4.26
N PHE A 30 13.34 -3.98 -3.37
CA PHE A 30 12.24 -3.04 -3.58
C PHE A 30 12.50 -2.06 -4.71
N ILE A 31 13.74 -1.59 -4.88
CA ILE A 31 14.12 -0.71 -6.00
C ILE A 31 13.89 -1.44 -7.32
N SER A 32 14.40 -2.67 -7.45
CA SER A 32 14.20 -3.48 -8.67
C SER A 32 12.73 -3.75 -8.94
N HIS A 33 11.93 -4.03 -7.90
CA HIS A 33 10.49 -4.25 -8.07
C HIS A 33 9.74 -2.97 -8.48
N LEU A 34 10.03 -1.83 -7.87
CA LEU A 34 9.39 -0.56 -8.22
C LEU A 34 9.79 -0.10 -9.63
N ALA A 35 11.03 -0.41 -10.06
CA ALA A 35 11.52 -0.08 -11.40
C ALA A 35 10.79 -0.82 -12.52
N SER A 36 10.05 -1.91 -12.25
CA SER A 36 9.25 -2.59 -13.28
C SER A 36 7.92 -1.90 -13.59
N TYR A 37 7.49 -0.94 -12.77
CA TYR A 37 6.25 -0.20 -13.01
C TYR A 37 6.48 0.97 -13.97
N ASN A 38 5.45 1.30 -14.76
CA ASN A 38 5.44 2.54 -15.52
C ASN A 38 5.27 3.76 -14.59
N MET A 39 5.57 4.95 -15.10
CA MET A 39 5.52 6.20 -14.32
C MET A 39 4.18 6.46 -13.64
N TRP A 40 3.06 6.19 -14.32
CA TRP A 40 1.72 6.42 -13.77
C TRP A 40 1.40 5.46 -12.63
N ALA A 41 1.72 4.17 -12.82
CA ALA A 41 1.58 3.19 -11.76
C ALA A 41 2.48 3.54 -10.57
N LEU A 42 3.72 4.01 -10.80
CA LEU A 42 4.62 4.43 -9.72
C LEU A 42 4.07 5.61 -8.92
N GLN A 43 3.46 6.60 -9.60
CA GLN A 43 2.78 7.71 -8.92
C GLN A 43 1.59 7.25 -8.07
N GLY A 44 0.82 6.29 -8.57
CA GLY A 44 -0.27 5.67 -7.81
C GLY A 44 0.25 4.90 -6.58
N ILE A 45 1.36 4.18 -6.74
CA ILE A 45 2.01 3.43 -5.65
C ILE A 45 2.48 4.41 -4.57
N GLU A 46 3.18 5.47 -4.94
CA GLU A 46 3.61 6.53 -4.02
C GLU A 46 2.43 7.12 -3.26
N TYR A 47 1.33 7.43 -3.96
CA TYR A 47 0.13 7.96 -3.34
C TYR A 47 -0.44 7.02 -2.26
N VAL A 48 -0.54 5.72 -2.55
CA VAL A 48 -1.03 4.71 -1.58
C VAL A 48 -0.06 4.56 -0.41
N ILE A 49 1.26 4.57 -0.64
CA ILE A 49 2.29 4.56 0.41
C ILE A 49 2.12 5.75 1.35
N THR A 50 1.88 6.94 0.82
CA THR A 50 1.70 8.15 1.61
C THR A 50 0.44 8.08 2.47
N GLN A 51 -0.66 7.49 1.98
CA GLN A 51 -1.87 7.28 2.78
C GLN A 51 -1.63 6.29 3.93
N LEU A 52 -1.10 5.09 3.63
CA LEU A 52 -0.92 4.01 4.61
C LEU A 52 0.35 4.16 5.47
N LYS A 53 1.23 5.10 5.13
CA LYS A 53 2.54 5.34 5.76
C LYS A 53 3.40 4.07 5.82
N SER A 54 3.22 3.16 4.87
CA SER A 54 3.88 1.85 4.89
C SER A 54 3.98 1.26 3.48
N LEU A 55 5.22 1.13 3.00
CA LEU A 55 5.52 0.43 1.74
C LEU A 55 4.96 -1.00 1.76
N ILE A 56 5.09 -1.70 2.88
CA ILE A 56 4.73 -3.12 2.98
C ILE A 56 3.21 -3.32 2.90
N LEU A 57 2.45 -2.47 3.59
CA LEU A 57 0.98 -2.53 3.50
C LEU A 57 0.51 -2.14 2.09
N SER A 58 1.11 -1.11 1.49
CA SER A 58 0.79 -0.71 0.12
C SER A 58 1.05 -1.82 -0.89
N MET A 59 2.23 -2.46 -0.83
CA MET A 59 2.52 -3.59 -1.71
C MET A 59 1.58 -4.76 -1.46
N GLY A 60 1.27 -5.08 -0.20
CA GLY A 60 0.28 -6.10 0.14
C GLY A 60 -1.11 -5.81 -0.43
N LEU A 61 -1.52 -4.54 -0.44
CA LEU A 61 -2.79 -4.09 -1.01
C LEU A 61 -2.80 -4.15 -2.54
N ILE A 62 -1.77 -3.58 -3.19
CA ILE A 62 -1.62 -3.55 -4.66
C ILE A 62 -1.52 -4.97 -5.23
N ASP A 63 -0.80 -5.86 -4.55
CA ASP A 63 -0.66 -7.27 -4.93
C ASP A 63 -1.89 -8.13 -4.55
N ARG A 64 -2.94 -7.53 -3.99
CA ARG A 64 -4.19 -8.19 -3.58
C ARG A 64 -4.04 -9.25 -2.48
N HIS A 65 -3.03 -9.13 -1.61
CA HIS A 65 -2.87 -9.99 -0.42
C HIS A 65 -3.79 -9.57 0.73
N ILE A 66 -4.17 -8.30 0.79
CA ILE A 66 -5.07 -7.73 1.79
C ILE A 66 -6.07 -6.80 1.13
N THR A 67 -7.25 -6.65 1.74
CA THR A 67 -8.27 -5.69 1.29
C THR A 67 -7.93 -4.26 1.74
N VAL A 68 -8.61 -3.27 1.16
CA VAL A 68 -8.46 -1.86 1.56
C VAL A 68 -8.77 -1.68 3.05
N GLU A 69 -9.86 -2.28 3.53
CA GLU A 69 -10.29 -2.17 4.93
C GLU A 69 -9.24 -2.73 5.88
N LYS A 70 -8.63 -3.87 5.51
CA LYS A 70 -7.57 -4.49 6.29
C LYS A 70 -6.28 -3.68 6.25
N ALA A 71 -5.91 -3.14 5.10
CA ALA A 71 -4.71 -2.30 4.97
C ALA A 71 -4.84 -1.02 5.83
N VAL A 72 -6.00 -0.36 5.77
CA VAL A 72 -6.29 0.85 6.56
C VAL A 72 -6.34 0.54 8.07
N LEU A 73 -6.96 -0.58 8.45
CA LEU A 73 -6.96 -1.02 9.86
C LEU A 73 -5.52 -1.24 10.35
N LEU A 74 -4.69 -1.92 9.57
CA LEU A 74 -3.29 -2.20 9.93
C LEU A 74 -2.44 -0.93 9.99
N SER A 75 -2.70 0.08 9.15
CA SER A 75 -1.99 1.36 9.21
C SER A 75 -2.38 2.20 10.43
N ARG A 76 -3.54 1.92 11.04
CA ARG A 76 -4.10 2.66 12.18
C ARG A 76 -4.04 1.90 13.50
N LEU A 77 -3.30 0.79 13.59
CA LEU A 77 -3.31 -0.09 14.78
C LEU A 77 -3.14 0.65 16.12
N GLU A 78 -2.21 1.61 16.16
CA GLU A 78 -1.98 2.43 17.35
C GLU A 78 -3.21 3.31 17.66
N GLU A 79 -3.74 4.01 16.66
CA GLU A 79 -4.92 4.88 16.82
C GLU A 79 -6.15 4.08 17.28
N GLU A 80 -6.40 2.92 16.69
CA GLU A 80 -7.50 2.02 17.08
C GLU A 80 -7.34 1.54 18.53
N TYR A 81 -6.12 1.24 18.96
CA TYR A 81 -5.84 0.89 20.35
C TYR A 81 -6.14 2.05 21.30
N GLN A 82 -5.76 3.28 20.92
CA GLN A 82 -6.01 4.48 21.70
C GLN A 82 -7.51 4.81 21.79
N ILE A 83 -8.25 4.67 20.69
CA ILE A 83 -9.71 4.83 20.65
C ILE A 83 -10.39 3.83 21.59
N GLN A 84 -9.97 2.56 21.58
CA GLN A 84 -10.51 1.55 22.51
C GLN A 84 -10.25 1.90 23.97
N ARG A 85 -9.11 2.53 24.26
CA ARG A 85 -8.70 2.86 25.63
C ARG A 85 -9.33 4.15 26.16
N TRP A 86 -9.52 5.14 25.30
CA TRP A 86 -9.88 6.51 25.70
C TRP A 86 -11.17 7.03 25.06
N GLY A 87 -11.84 6.22 24.26
CA GLY A 87 -13.04 6.61 23.52
C GLY A 87 -12.71 7.25 22.17
N SER A 88 -13.70 7.26 21.29
CA SER A 88 -13.60 7.96 20.01
C SER A 88 -13.98 9.43 20.15
N VAL A 89 -13.35 10.27 19.33
CA VAL A 89 -13.84 11.62 19.04
C VAL A 89 -14.78 11.48 17.85
N GLU A 90 -16.07 11.69 18.11
CA GLU A 90 -17.12 11.61 17.10
C GLU A 90 -16.82 12.54 15.93
N TRP A 91 -17.19 12.12 14.71
CA TRP A 91 -16.92 12.80 13.44
C TRP A 91 -15.45 12.86 13.01
N ALA A 92 -14.51 13.16 13.91
CA ALA A 92 -13.10 13.23 13.56
C ALA A 92 -12.56 11.85 13.14
N HIS A 93 -12.63 10.85 14.04
CA HIS A 93 -12.08 9.53 13.74
C HIS A 93 -12.87 8.78 12.64
N ASP A 94 -14.16 9.03 12.52
CA ASP A 94 -15.02 8.40 11.52
C ASP A 94 -14.79 9.00 10.12
N TYR A 95 -14.63 10.33 10.05
CA TYR A 95 -14.30 11.02 8.80
C TYR A 95 -12.92 10.60 8.32
N ASP A 96 -11.91 10.63 9.19
CA ASP A 96 -10.53 10.25 8.86
C ASP A 96 -10.46 8.80 8.37
N LEU A 97 -11.22 7.89 9.00
CA LEU A 97 -11.30 6.50 8.57
C LEU A 97 -11.92 6.36 7.18
N CYS A 98 -13.04 7.04 6.93
CA CYS A 98 -13.72 7.01 5.63
C CYS A 98 -12.85 7.62 4.54
N GLU A 99 -12.22 8.76 4.80
CA GLU A 99 -11.33 9.44 3.88
C GLU A 99 -10.11 8.55 3.55
N LEU A 100 -9.48 7.96 4.56
CA LEU A 100 -8.30 7.12 4.35
C LEU A 100 -8.65 5.87 3.52
N ARG A 101 -9.81 5.25 3.76
CA ARG A 101 -10.31 4.14 2.94
C ARG A 101 -10.57 4.57 1.50
N ALA A 102 -11.26 5.70 1.31
CA ALA A 102 -11.57 6.20 -0.03
C ALA A 102 -10.30 6.49 -0.84
N ARG A 103 -9.32 7.17 -0.22
CA ARG A 103 -8.04 7.49 -0.85
C ARG A 103 -7.22 6.23 -1.14
N ALA A 104 -7.10 5.30 -0.19
CA ALA A 104 -6.37 4.04 -0.39
C ALA A 104 -7.00 3.20 -1.51
N ALA A 105 -8.34 3.12 -1.57
CA ALA A 105 -9.06 2.44 -2.65
C ALA A 105 -8.82 3.11 -4.01
N ALA A 106 -8.97 4.43 -4.09
CA ALA A 106 -8.78 5.20 -5.31
C ALA A 106 -7.36 5.06 -5.86
N GLY A 107 -6.35 5.20 -5.01
CA GLY A 107 -4.95 5.01 -5.38
C GLY A 107 -4.68 3.60 -5.89
N THR A 108 -5.20 2.59 -5.20
CA THR A 108 -5.04 1.18 -5.60
C THR A 108 -5.69 0.90 -6.96
N LEU A 109 -6.92 1.39 -7.16
CA LEU A 109 -7.62 1.27 -8.45
C LEU A 109 -6.83 1.95 -9.57
N PHE A 110 -6.30 3.15 -9.32
CA PHE A 110 -5.48 3.87 -10.29
C PHE A 110 -4.22 3.07 -10.67
N VAL A 111 -3.51 2.48 -9.69
CA VAL A 111 -2.35 1.62 -9.97
C VAL A 111 -2.74 0.44 -10.87
N HIS A 112 -3.86 -0.23 -10.58
CA HIS A 112 -4.32 -1.36 -11.39
C HIS A 112 -4.66 -0.93 -12.82
N LEU A 113 -5.43 0.15 -12.99
CA LEU A 113 -5.78 0.68 -14.30
C LEU A 113 -4.56 1.12 -15.13
N CYS A 114 -3.55 1.71 -14.49
CA CYS A 114 -2.31 2.12 -15.16
C CYS A 114 -1.36 0.95 -15.44
N SER A 115 -1.52 -0.19 -14.77
CA SER A 115 -0.68 -1.38 -14.96
C SER A 115 -1.26 -2.36 -15.98
N GLU A 116 -2.58 -2.29 -16.25
CA GLU A 116 -3.23 -3.12 -17.25
C GLU A 116 -2.93 -2.61 -18.68
N SER A 117 -2.43 -3.51 -19.54
CA SER A 117 -2.24 -3.20 -20.97
C SER A 117 -3.59 -3.18 -21.67
N SER A 118 -3.98 -2.03 -22.20
CA SER A 118 -5.20 -1.89 -23.02
C SER A 118 -4.98 -2.54 -24.40
N THR A 119 -5.45 -3.76 -24.60
CA THR A 119 -5.50 -4.38 -25.93
C THR A 119 -6.72 -3.84 -26.69
N VAL A 120 -6.52 -2.84 -27.55
CA VAL A 120 -7.56 -2.39 -28.49
C VAL A 120 -7.60 -3.38 -29.66
N LYS A 121 -8.63 -4.22 -29.72
CA LYS A 121 -8.89 -5.06 -30.91
C LYS A 121 -9.52 -4.20 -32.01
N HIS A 122 -8.76 -3.87 -33.04
CA HIS A 122 -9.33 -3.27 -34.24
C HIS A 122 -10.14 -4.33 -34.99
N LYS A 123 -11.46 -4.14 -35.13
CA LYS A 123 -12.24 -4.97 -36.06
C LYS A 123 -11.82 -4.58 -37.47
N LEU A 124 -11.20 -5.50 -38.20
CA LEU A 124 -11.04 -5.37 -39.64
C LEU A 124 -12.43 -5.52 -40.26
N LEU A 125 -12.98 -4.42 -40.78
CA LEU A 125 -14.10 -4.48 -41.71
C LEU A 125 -13.53 -5.09 -43.00
N GLN A 126 -13.99 -6.29 -43.35
CA GLN A 126 -13.75 -6.87 -44.67
C GLN A 126 -14.88 -6.37 -45.57
N ASP A 127 -14.50 -5.71 -46.67
CA ASP A 127 -15.37 -5.33 -47.79
C ASP A 127 -15.77 -6.55 -48.62
#